data_AF-A0AA88WVD4-F1
#
_entry.id   AF-A0AA88WVD4-F1
#
_cell.length_a   1.000
_cell.length_b   1.000
_cell.length_c   1.000
_cell.angle_alpha   90.00
_cell.angle_beta   90.00
_cell.angle_gamma   90.00
#
_symmetry.space_group_name_H-M   'P 1'
#
loop_
_entity.id
_entity.type
_entity.pdbx_description
1 polymer ?
#
loop_
_entity_poly.entity_id
_entity_poly.type
_entity_poly.pdbx_seq_one_letter_code
_entity_poly.pdbx_strand_id
1 'polypeptide(L)'
;MTNSTIPTVDLSPFFCEGNEEGKNKARKMLSQGCSEYGVFQVVNHGVPLGLLSTLKTFFAYPAEEKHKISPDPLALFPACYNQSRDKLKEDFFMCSPSTTYNVFPGAIVVNVGDVIQVLTNNKIMSATHRVVSPKGRTRLSLAYNYNLGGNTWVEPLSQFTQETGPKYRGYLQKEYVALRLKQKAHPPARNEDRISIDYYAISAQE
;
A
#
# COMPACT_ATOMS: atom_id res chain seq x y z
N MET A 1 -3.58 -3.22 -28.82
CA MET A 1 -3.80 -3.10 -27.36
C MET A 1 -3.78 -1.62 -27.03
N THR A 2 -4.72 -1.11 -26.23
CA THR A 2 -4.65 0.26 -25.72
C THR A 2 -3.65 0.32 -24.56
N ASN A 3 -2.68 1.22 -24.62
CA ASN A 3 -1.74 1.45 -23.52
C ASN A 3 -2.46 2.21 -22.39
N SER A 4 -3.20 1.48 -21.55
CA SER A 4 -3.82 2.06 -20.36
C SER A 4 -2.75 2.35 -19.30
N THR A 5 -2.36 3.63 -19.21
CA THR A 5 -1.43 4.13 -18.20
C THR A 5 -2.20 4.58 -16.96
N ILE A 6 -1.80 4.11 -15.78
CA ILE A 6 -2.40 4.55 -14.51
C ILE A 6 -2.29 6.09 -14.34
N PRO A 7 -3.29 6.76 -13.73
CA PRO A 7 -3.29 8.20 -13.58
C PRO A 7 -2.03 8.73 -12.89
N THR A 8 -1.55 9.90 -13.29
CA THR A 8 -0.39 10.58 -12.68
C THR A 8 -0.82 11.94 -12.15
N VAL A 9 -0.88 12.06 -10.83
CA VAL A 9 -1.38 13.25 -10.12
C VAL A 9 -0.20 14.17 -9.81
N ASP A 10 -0.29 15.42 -10.27
CA ASP A 10 0.59 16.48 -9.79
C ASP A 10 0.09 17.03 -8.45
N LEU A 11 0.93 16.98 -7.41
CA LEU A 11 0.62 17.55 -6.09
C LEU A 11 1.14 18.98 -5.92
N SER A 12 1.89 19.54 -6.89
CA SER A 12 2.38 20.93 -6.85
C SER A 12 1.30 21.97 -6.51
N PRO A 13 0.03 21.87 -6.97
CA PRO A 13 -0.99 22.87 -6.66
C PRO A 13 -1.40 22.93 -5.18
N PHE A 14 -1.11 21.90 -4.37
CA PHE A 14 -1.40 21.90 -2.93
C PHE A 14 -0.32 22.59 -2.09
N PHE A 15 0.87 22.82 -2.65
CA PHE A 15 1.99 23.50 -1.97
C PHE A 15 2.07 25.00 -2.29
N CYS A 16 1.10 25.54 -3.04
CA CYS A 16 1.01 26.95 -3.39
C CYS A 16 -0.37 27.53 -3.04
N GLU A 17 -0.40 28.81 -2.67
CA GLU A 17 -1.64 29.56 -2.51
C GLU A 17 -2.27 29.91 -3.89
N GLY A 18 -3.55 30.28 -3.90
CA GLY A 18 -4.28 30.73 -5.10
C GLY A 18 -4.65 29.67 -6.17
N ASN A 19 -3.95 28.54 -6.26
CA ASN A 19 -4.10 27.58 -7.36
C ASN A 19 -5.27 26.57 -7.19
N GLU A 20 -6.52 27.02 -7.07
CA GLU A 20 -7.66 26.09 -6.95
C GLU A 20 -7.98 25.31 -8.24
N GLU A 21 -7.66 25.83 -9.44
CA GLU A 21 -7.83 25.06 -10.69
C GLU A 21 -6.92 23.82 -10.70
N GLY A 22 -5.63 23.99 -10.38
CA GLY A 22 -4.68 22.89 -10.27
C GLY A 22 -5.09 21.89 -9.18
N LYS A 23 -5.55 22.38 -8.02
CA LYS A 23 -6.07 21.49 -6.95
C LYS A 23 -7.32 20.74 -7.41
N ASN A 24 -8.24 21.35 -8.16
CA ASN A 24 -9.43 20.69 -8.69
C ASN A 24 -9.07 19.64 -9.76
N LYS A 25 -8.10 19.92 -10.63
CA LYS A 25 -7.54 18.95 -11.58
C LYS A 25 -6.92 17.75 -10.82
N ALA A 26 -6.12 18.01 -9.80
CA ALA A 26 -5.52 16.96 -8.98
C ALA A 26 -6.56 16.15 -8.18
N ARG A 27 -7.55 16.81 -7.55
CA ARG A 27 -8.72 16.16 -6.90
C ARG A 27 -9.45 15.20 -7.86
N LYS A 28 -9.69 15.62 -9.11
CA LYS A 28 -10.32 14.78 -10.14
C LYS A 28 -9.46 13.56 -10.50
N MET A 29 -8.16 13.74 -10.70
CA MET A 29 -7.24 12.64 -11.05
C MET A 29 -7.02 11.67 -9.87
N LEU A 30 -7.02 12.16 -8.63
CA LEU A 30 -7.03 11.34 -7.41
C LEU A 30 -8.32 10.50 -7.33
N SER A 31 -9.48 11.13 -7.53
CA SER A 31 -10.77 10.42 -7.55
C SER A 31 -10.76 9.29 -8.57
N GLN A 32 -10.29 9.57 -9.80
CA GLN A 32 -10.19 8.57 -10.87
C GLN A 32 -9.23 7.42 -10.52
N GLY A 33 -8.02 7.74 -10.04
CA GLY A 33 -7.04 6.74 -9.61
C GLY A 33 -7.54 5.85 -8.48
N CYS A 34 -8.36 6.40 -7.58
CA CYS A 34 -9.01 5.68 -6.49
C CYS A 34 -10.18 4.79 -6.94
N SER A 35 -11.08 5.28 -7.80
CA SER A 35 -12.31 4.56 -8.16
C SER A 35 -12.16 3.58 -9.33
N GLU A 36 -11.38 3.94 -10.36
CA GLU A 36 -11.25 3.12 -11.59
C GLU A 36 -10.06 2.15 -11.54
N TYR A 37 -8.96 2.54 -10.89
CA TYR A 37 -7.69 1.80 -10.93
C TYR A 37 -7.30 1.17 -9.58
N GLY A 38 -7.67 1.81 -8.46
CA GLY A 38 -7.14 1.50 -7.12
C GLY A 38 -5.64 1.79 -6.95
N VAL A 39 -4.99 2.37 -7.97
CA VAL A 39 -3.56 2.69 -8.02
C VAL A 39 -3.28 3.83 -8.99
N PHE A 40 -2.40 4.73 -8.60
CA PHE A 40 -1.99 5.91 -9.37
C PHE A 40 -0.52 6.28 -9.04
N GLN A 41 0.03 7.23 -9.80
CA GLN A 41 1.30 7.86 -9.51
C GLN A 41 1.07 9.25 -8.92
N VAL A 42 1.96 9.70 -8.05
CA VAL A 42 2.06 11.11 -7.64
C VAL A 42 3.42 11.67 -8.05
N VAL A 43 3.43 12.94 -8.48
CA VAL A 43 4.64 13.74 -8.77
C VAL A 43 4.61 15.04 -7.96
N ASN A 44 5.77 15.69 -7.83
CA ASN A 44 5.96 16.92 -7.06
C ASN A 44 5.45 16.83 -5.61
N HIS A 45 5.59 15.64 -5.01
CA HIS A 45 4.97 15.21 -3.76
C HIS A 45 5.75 15.59 -2.48
N GLY A 46 6.84 16.37 -2.57
CA GLY A 46 7.56 16.91 -1.41
C GLY A 46 8.29 15.90 -0.50
N VAL A 47 8.70 14.74 -1.04
CA VAL A 47 9.39 13.65 -0.29
C VAL A 47 10.89 13.66 -0.66
N PRO A 48 11.84 13.27 0.22
CA PRO A 48 13.26 13.18 -0.14
C PRO A 48 13.58 12.00 -1.04
N LEU A 49 14.33 12.24 -2.12
CA LEU A 49 14.78 11.17 -3.03
C LEU A 49 16.21 10.69 -2.74
N GLY A 50 16.92 11.39 -1.84
CA GLY A 50 18.08 10.83 -1.12
C GLY A 50 17.75 9.55 -0.33
N LEU A 51 16.46 9.32 -0.02
CA LEU A 51 15.96 8.09 0.60
C LEU A 51 16.29 6.82 -0.22
N LEU A 52 16.32 6.93 -1.56
CA LEU A 52 16.70 5.81 -2.43
C LEU A 52 18.21 5.54 -2.44
N SER A 53 19.06 6.56 -2.23
CA SER A 53 20.49 6.35 -1.97
C SER A 53 20.73 5.71 -0.60
N THR A 54 20.04 6.16 0.46
CA THR A 54 20.12 5.50 1.79
C THR A 54 19.72 4.03 1.71
N LEU A 55 18.68 3.70 0.95
CA LEU A 55 18.25 2.32 0.72
C LEU A 55 19.30 1.49 -0.05
N LYS A 56 19.95 2.06 -1.06
CA LYS A 56 21.07 1.41 -1.77
C LYS A 56 22.25 1.16 -0.83
N THR A 57 22.63 2.15 -0.02
CA THR A 57 23.71 2.02 0.96
C THR A 57 23.39 0.94 1.98
N PHE A 58 22.16 0.91 2.52
CA PHE A 58 21.72 -0.13 3.46
C PHE A 58 21.84 -1.54 2.85
N PHE A 59 21.29 -1.77 1.66
CA PHE A 59 21.33 -3.12 1.06
C PHE A 59 22.71 -3.57 0.58
N ALA A 60 23.67 -2.64 0.44
CA ALA A 60 25.07 -2.92 0.13
C ALA A 60 25.92 -3.38 1.33
N TYR A 61 25.42 -3.27 2.57
CA TYR A 61 26.09 -3.85 3.74
C TYR A 61 26.12 -5.39 3.67
N PRO A 62 27.14 -6.04 4.29
CA PRO A 62 27.16 -7.50 4.48
C PRO A 62 25.86 -8.02 5.10
N ALA A 63 25.45 -9.23 4.72
CA ALA A 63 24.23 -9.83 5.24
C ALA A 63 24.21 -9.90 6.78
N GLU A 64 25.36 -10.19 7.40
CA GLU A 64 25.55 -10.21 8.85
C GLU A 64 25.17 -8.88 9.52
N GLU A 65 25.60 -7.75 8.97
CA GLU A 65 25.23 -6.41 9.46
C GLU A 65 23.72 -6.14 9.32
N LYS A 66 23.14 -6.49 8.15
CA LYS A 66 21.69 -6.35 7.91
C LYS A 66 20.87 -7.23 8.87
N HIS A 67 21.37 -8.43 9.20
CA HIS A 67 20.68 -9.36 10.11
C HIS A 67 20.66 -8.91 11.57
N LYS A 68 21.57 -8.04 12.03
CA LYS A 68 21.54 -7.46 13.39
C LYS A 68 20.26 -6.68 13.70
N ILE A 69 19.55 -6.23 12.66
CA ILE A 69 18.26 -5.54 12.75
C ILE A 69 17.10 -6.36 12.15
N SER A 70 17.17 -7.69 12.23
CA SER A 70 16.01 -8.55 11.95
C SER A 70 14.93 -8.34 13.03
N PRO A 71 13.62 -8.35 12.71
CA PRO A 71 12.57 -8.33 13.72
C PRO A 71 12.59 -9.59 14.58
N ASP A 72 12.06 -9.48 15.80
CA ASP A 72 11.66 -10.62 16.63
C ASP A 72 10.73 -11.54 15.81
N PRO A 73 10.98 -12.86 15.74
CA PRO A 73 10.09 -13.83 15.07
C PRO A 73 8.63 -13.82 15.55
N LEU A 74 8.35 -13.30 16.75
CA LEU A 74 7.03 -13.15 17.35
C LEU A 74 6.40 -11.76 17.10
N ALA A 75 7.09 -10.83 16.43
CA ALA A 75 6.58 -9.49 16.19
C ALA A 75 5.34 -9.49 15.26
N LEU A 76 4.19 -9.13 15.83
CA LEU A 76 2.92 -8.96 15.10
C LEU A 76 2.99 -7.96 13.93
N PHE A 77 3.97 -7.04 13.97
CA PHE A 77 4.30 -6.16 12.85
C PHE A 77 5.80 -6.27 12.58
N PRO A 78 6.22 -6.79 11.40
CA PRO A 78 7.64 -6.82 11.05
C PRO A 78 8.07 -5.40 10.68
N ALA A 79 8.62 -4.67 11.65
CA ALA A 79 9.52 -3.55 11.39
C ALA A 79 10.92 -4.08 11.02
N CYS A 80 11.77 -3.21 10.48
CA CYS A 80 13.16 -3.49 10.14
C CYS A 80 13.34 -4.53 9.00
N TYR A 81 14.47 -5.26 8.99
CA TYR A 81 14.95 -6.02 7.82
C TYR A 81 14.44 -7.47 7.78
N ASN A 82 14.03 -7.95 6.60
CA ASN A 82 13.60 -9.33 6.41
C ASN A 82 14.06 -9.86 5.04
N GLN A 83 14.70 -11.03 5.01
CA GLN A 83 15.13 -11.71 3.78
C GLN A 83 14.29 -12.97 3.57
N SER A 84 13.79 -13.19 2.35
CA SER A 84 13.02 -14.38 1.99
C SER A 84 13.88 -15.66 2.07
N ARG A 85 13.23 -16.80 2.31
CA ARG A 85 13.92 -18.11 2.47
C ARG A 85 14.73 -18.55 1.25
N ASP A 86 14.35 -18.08 0.06
CA ASP A 86 15.05 -18.30 -1.21
C ASP A 86 16.15 -17.25 -1.51
N LYS A 87 16.29 -16.23 -0.64
CA LYS A 87 17.17 -15.06 -0.79
C LYS A 87 16.93 -14.21 -2.04
N LEU A 88 15.81 -14.41 -2.75
CA LEU A 88 15.46 -13.66 -3.97
C LEU A 88 14.76 -12.32 -3.68
N LYS A 89 14.40 -12.06 -2.41
CA LYS A 89 13.70 -10.84 -1.97
C LYS A 89 14.20 -10.40 -0.60
N GLU A 90 14.59 -9.13 -0.51
CA GLU A 90 14.84 -8.44 0.75
C GLU A 90 13.80 -7.33 0.91
N ASP A 91 13.13 -7.31 2.06
CA ASP A 91 12.16 -6.29 2.47
C ASP A 91 12.75 -5.48 3.64
N PHE A 92 12.51 -4.17 3.65
CA PHE A 92 12.75 -3.32 4.81
C PHE A 92 11.50 -2.51 5.13
N PHE A 93 10.98 -2.64 6.34
CA PHE A 93 9.73 -2.01 6.78
C PHE A 93 10.01 -0.92 7.83
N MET A 94 9.41 0.26 7.65
CA MET A 94 9.65 1.42 8.50
C MET A 94 8.33 2.09 8.91
N CYS A 95 8.14 2.31 10.22
CA CYS A 95 6.90 2.82 10.81
C CYS A 95 7.15 3.94 11.84
N SER A 96 7.28 5.19 11.40
CA SER A 96 7.09 6.43 12.19
C SER A 96 7.20 7.67 11.26
N PRO A 97 6.47 8.78 11.48
CA PRO A 97 6.39 9.88 10.50
C PRO A 97 7.40 11.04 10.69
N SER A 98 8.37 10.96 11.60
CA SER A 98 9.16 12.12 12.06
C SER A 98 10.46 12.42 11.26
N THR A 99 10.41 12.55 9.92
CA THR A 99 11.56 12.98 9.09
C THR A 99 11.17 13.82 7.85
N THR A 100 12.00 14.80 7.45
CA THR A 100 11.62 15.86 6.48
C THR A 100 12.80 16.38 5.61
N TYR A 101 12.87 16.00 4.33
CA TYR A 101 13.85 16.51 3.33
C TYR A 101 13.29 16.41 1.88
N ASN A 102 14.06 16.77 0.82
CA ASN A 102 13.72 16.71 -0.64
C ASN A 102 15.03 16.31 -1.42
N VAL A 103 15.23 16.05 -2.74
CA VAL A 103 14.56 15.83 -4.06
C VAL A 103 15.73 15.41 -5.04
N PHE A 104 15.71 14.71 -6.20
CA PHE A 104 14.80 14.00 -7.14
C PHE A 104 15.51 12.67 -7.59
N PRO A 105 15.07 11.82 -8.58
CA PRO A 105 13.84 11.76 -9.38
C PRO A 105 12.99 10.47 -9.16
N GLY A 106 11.66 10.49 -9.30
CA GLY A 106 10.79 11.65 -9.58
C GLY A 106 9.26 11.40 -9.51
N ALA A 107 8.82 10.18 -9.22
CA ALA A 107 7.42 9.83 -8.99
C ALA A 107 7.30 8.72 -7.92
N ILE A 108 6.19 8.70 -7.18
CA ILE A 108 5.83 7.63 -6.24
C ILE A 108 4.56 6.94 -6.74
N VAL A 109 4.54 5.60 -6.71
CA VAL A 109 3.31 4.82 -6.94
C VAL A 109 2.54 4.73 -5.62
N VAL A 110 1.26 5.07 -5.65
CA VAL A 110 0.33 4.99 -4.53
C VAL A 110 -0.78 4.03 -4.92
N ASN A 111 -0.95 2.95 -4.16
CA ASN A 111 -2.13 2.09 -4.23
C ASN A 111 -3.03 2.34 -3.03
N VAL A 112 -4.32 2.12 -3.21
CA VAL A 112 -5.27 2.02 -2.11
C VAL A 112 -5.11 0.66 -1.41
N GLY A 113 -5.41 0.61 -0.11
CA GLY A 113 -5.47 -0.63 0.67
C GLY A 113 -6.90 -1.01 1.05
N ASP A 114 -7.09 -2.31 1.30
CA ASP A 114 -8.39 -2.98 1.48
C ASP A 114 -9.34 -2.30 2.51
N VAL A 115 -8.77 -1.72 3.56
CA VAL A 115 -9.49 -0.94 4.59
C VAL A 115 -10.30 0.21 3.99
N ILE A 116 -9.74 0.96 3.03
CA ILE A 116 -10.42 2.10 2.40
C ILE A 116 -11.54 1.61 1.47
N GLN A 117 -11.36 0.47 0.81
CA GLN A 117 -12.41 -0.15 0.00
C GLN A 117 -13.62 -0.57 0.86
N VAL A 118 -13.38 -1.14 2.05
CA VAL A 118 -14.44 -1.47 3.02
C VAL A 118 -15.13 -0.20 3.52
N LEU A 119 -14.38 0.75 4.08
CA LEU A 119 -14.91 2.01 4.61
C LEU A 119 -15.77 2.76 3.58
N THR A 120 -15.41 2.68 2.29
CA THR A 120 -16.10 3.35 1.18
C THR A 120 -17.11 2.47 0.43
N ASN A 121 -17.39 1.26 0.91
CA ASN A 121 -18.38 0.34 0.35
C ASN A 121 -18.21 0.06 -1.17
N ASN A 122 -16.97 -0.16 -1.61
CA ASN A 122 -16.55 -0.29 -3.02
C ASN A 122 -16.72 0.98 -3.89
N LYS A 123 -16.76 2.19 -3.29
CA LYS A 123 -16.65 3.46 -4.05
C LYS A 123 -15.20 3.83 -4.38
N ILE A 124 -14.25 3.30 -3.61
CA ILE A 124 -12.82 3.26 -3.91
C ILE A 124 -12.39 1.79 -3.91
N MET A 125 -11.51 1.38 -4.82
CA MET A 125 -11.10 -0.01 -4.99
C MET A 125 -9.64 -0.26 -4.58
N SER A 126 -9.34 -1.45 -4.05
CA SER A 126 -8.00 -1.93 -3.71
C SER A 126 -7.40 -2.71 -4.88
N ALA A 127 -6.28 -2.22 -5.43
CA ALA A 127 -5.68 -2.83 -6.62
C ALA A 127 -4.88 -4.10 -6.29
N THR A 128 -5.34 -5.26 -6.77
CA THR A 128 -4.53 -6.49 -6.72
C THR A 128 -3.30 -6.36 -7.62
N HIS A 129 -2.11 -6.45 -7.03
CA HIS A 129 -0.83 -6.23 -7.71
C HIS A 129 0.21 -7.31 -7.35
N ARG A 130 1.26 -7.44 -8.17
CA ARG A 130 2.41 -8.33 -7.90
C ARG A 130 3.72 -7.69 -8.34
N VAL A 131 4.81 -7.99 -7.62
CA VAL A 131 6.17 -7.68 -8.05
C VAL A 131 6.68 -8.81 -8.94
N VAL A 132 7.34 -8.47 -10.05
CA VAL A 132 8.04 -9.43 -10.91
C VAL A 132 9.53 -9.05 -10.92
N SER A 133 10.40 -9.99 -10.55
CA SER A 133 11.85 -9.76 -10.54
C SER A 133 12.40 -9.79 -11.97
N PRO A 134 13.04 -8.73 -12.47
CA PRO A 134 13.62 -8.72 -13.81
C PRO A 134 14.87 -9.62 -13.88
N LYS A 135 14.99 -10.44 -14.93
CA LYS A 135 16.16 -11.30 -15.13
C LYS A 135 17.43 -10.44 -15.26
N GLY A 136 18.49 -10.81 -14.53
CA GLY A 136 19.81 -10.19 -14.64
C GLY A 136 19.91 -8.74 -14.11
N ARG A 137 18.94 -8.24 -13.34
CA ARG A 137 18.98 -6.89 -12.76
C ARG A 137 18.42 -6.86 -11.34
N THR A 138 19.17 -6.28 -10.41
CA THR A 138 18.67 -6.02 -9.05
C THR A 138 17.60 -4.93 -9.08
N ARG A 139 16.43 -5.18 -8.48
CA ARG A 139 15.36 -4.19 -8.29
C ARG A 139 15.14 -3.95 -6.81
N LEU A 140 15.49 -2.76 -6.33
CA LEU A 140 15.13 -2.29 -4.99
C LEU A 140 13.79 -1.54 -5.03
N SER A 141 13.04 -1.60 -3.93
CA SER A 141 11.87 -0.72 -3.70
C SER A 141 11.59 -0.61 -2.21
N LEU A 142 11.34 0.61 -1.73
CA LEU A 142 10.79 0.87 -0.41
C LEU A 142 9.27 0.99 -0.52
N ALA A 143 8.53 0.44 0.45
CA ALA A 143 7.08 0.56 0.54
C ALA A 143 6.69 1.06 1.94
N TYR A 144 5.99 2.18 2.01
CA TYR A 144 5.38 2.70 3.23
C TYR A 144 3.89 2.39 3.21
N ASN A 145 3.35 1.90 4.33
CA ASN A 145 1.95 1.47 4.44
C ASN A 145 1.27 2.25 5.58
N TYR A 146 0.42 3.22 5.24
CA TYR A 146 -0.36 3.96 6.23
C TYR A 146 -1.57 3.12 6.64
N ASN A 147 -1.47 2.44 7.79
CA ASN A 147 -2.46 1.50 8.29
C ASN A 147 -3.16 2.00 9.56
N LEU A 148 -4.39 1.56 9.79
CA LEU A 148 -5.08 1.72 11.07
C LEU A 148 -4.43 0.87 12.17
N GLY A 149 -4.60 1.29 13.43
CA GLY A 149 -4.15 0.53 14.59
C GLY A 149 -4.90 -0.79 14.75
N GLY A 150 -4.26 -1.81 15.31
CA GLY A 150 -4.84 -3.17 15.37
C GLY A 150 -6.16 -3.28 16.17
N ASN A 151 -6.42 -2.38 17.10
CA ASN A 151 -7.68 -2.34 17.86
C ASN A 151 -8.76 -1.43 17.22
N THR A 152 -8.54 -0.91 16.00
CA THR A 152 -9.56 -0.16 15.27
C THR A 152 -10.57 -1.10 14.61
N TRP A 153 -11.85 -0.86 14.84
CA TRP A 153 -12.95 -1.52 14.12
C TRP A 153 -13.08 -0.94 12.70
N VAL A 154 -13.37 -1.79 11.72
CA VAL A 154 -13.46 -1.42 10.30
C VAL A 154 -14.72 -2.02 9.71
N GLU A 155 -15.61 -1.15 9.21
CA GLU A 155 -16.86 -1.52 8.54
C GLU A 155 -17.28 -0.42 7.55
N PRO A 156 -18.19 -0.67 6.60
CA PRO A 156 -18.65 0.35 5.66
C PRO A 156 -19.31 1.55 6.36
N LEU A 157 -18.81 2.77 6.09
CA LEU A 157 -19.36 3.98 6.69
C LEU A 157 -20.78 4.23 6.18
N SER A 158 -21.68 4.67 7.07
CA SER A 158 -23.13 4.84 6.79
C SER A 158 -23.42 5.69 5.54
N GLN A 159 -22.65 6.77 5.33
CA GLN A 159 -22.70 7.64 4.15
C GLN A 159 -22.43 6.95 2.80
N PHE A 160 -21.98 5.68 2.79
CA PHE A 160 -21.78 4.86 1.61
C PHE A 160 -22.66 3.60 1.59
N THR A 161 -23.54 3.41 2.58
CA THR A 161 -24.48 2.27 2.68
C THR A 161 -25.96 2.67 2.61
N GLN A 162 -26.29 3.96 2.75
CA GLN A 162 -27.68 4.48 2.73
C GLN A 162 -28.53 3.99 1.54
N GLU A 163 -27.94 3.89 0.33
CA GLU A 163 -28.67 3.50 -0.89
C GLU A 163 -28.58 2.00 -1.20
N THR A 164 -27.48 1.33 -0.86
CA THR A 164 -27.17 -0.04 -1.32
C THR A 164 -27.04 -1.09 -0.22
N GLY A 165 -27.17 -0.69 1.05
CA GLY A 165 -26.73 -1.50 2.19
C GLY A 165 -25.21 -1.70 2.25
N PRO A 166 -24.71 -2.34 3.33
CA PRO A 166 -23.29 -2.70 3.47
C PRO A 166 -22.93 -3.91 2.60
N LYS A 167 -21.81 -3.82 1.89
CA LYS A 167 -21.24 -4.93 1.09
C LYS A 167 -20.18 -5.73 1.88
N TYR A 168 -19.84 -5.30 3.09
CA TYR A 168 -18.88 -5.94 3.98
C TYR A 168 -19.38 -5.98 5.41
N ARG A 169 -19.06 -7.07 6.11
CA ARG A 169 -19.19 -7.23 7.56
C ARG A 169 -18.09 -6.44 8.27
N GLY A 170 -18.42 -5.88 9.43
CA GLY A 170 -17.43 -5.25 10.30
C GLY A 170 -16.43 -6.25 10.88
N TYR A 171 -15.19 -5.80 11.11
CA TYR A 171 -14.12 -6.61 11.69
C TYR A 171 -13.11 -5.76 12.47
N LEU A 172 -12.30 -6.40 13.31
CA LEU A 172 -11.24 -5.73 14.06
C LEU A 172 -9.90 -5.82 13.30
N GLN A 173 -9.22 -4.70 13.07
CA GLN A 173 -8.09 -4.62 12.14
C GLN A 173 -6.96 -5.64 12.43
N LYS A 174 -6.68 -5.96 13.70
CA LYS A 174 -5.67 -6.97 14.07
C LYS A 174 -6.03 -8.39 13.61
N GLU A 175 -7.31 -8.72 13.50
CA GLU A 175 -7.77 -10.04 13.07
C GLU A 175 -7.53 -10.21 11.58
N TYR A 176 -7.86 -9.19 10.78
CA TYR A 176 -7.53 -9.19 9.36
C TYR A 176 -6.02 -9.25 9.13
N VAL A 177 -5.23 -8.41 9.83
CA VAL A 177 -3.77 -8.45 9.76
C VAL A 177 -3.22 -9.83 10.13
N ALA A 178 -3.74 -10.47 11.18
CA ALA A 178 -3.34 -11.82 11.58
C ALA A 178 -3.66 -12.88 10.51
N LEU A 179 -4.81 -12.81 9.84
CA LEU A 179 -5.14 -13.67 8.70
C LEU A 179 -4.14 -13.49 7.55
N ARG A 180 -3.81 -12.24 7.18
CA ARG A 180 -2.85 -11.94 6.10
C ARG A 180 -1.42 -12.37 6.44
N LEU A 181 -1.01 -12.25 7.71
CA LEU A 181 0.28 -12.77 8.19
C LEU A 181 0.32 -14.30 8.19
N LYS A 182 -0.77 -14.97 8.61
CA LYS A 182 -0.89 -16.44 8.56
C LYS A 182 -0.74 -16.96 7.13
N GLN A 183 -1.34 -16.29 6.13
CA GLN A 183 -1.15 -16.58 4.71
C GLN A 183 0.28 -16.30 4.20
N LYS A 184 0.96 -15.27 4.70
CA LYS A 184 2.36 -15.00 4.34
C LYS A 184 3.29 -16.11 4.86
N ALA A 185 3.02 -16.63 6.05
CA ALA A 185 3.77 -17.74 6.65
C ALA A 185 3.43 -19.10 6.02
N HIS A 186 2.16 -19.31 5.64
CA HIS A 186 1.64 -20.53 5.03
C HIS A 186 0.87 -20.18 3.75
N PRO A 187 1.55 -19.98 2.61
CA PRO A 187 0.90 -19.66 1.35
C PRO A 187 -0.05 -20.80 0.92
N PRO A 188 -1.31 -20.51 0.58
CA PRO A 188 -2.22 -21.52 0.07
C PRO A 188 -1.79 -22.05 -1.30
N ALA A 189 -2.10 -23.31 -1.59
CA ALA A 189 -1.70 -24.00 -2.81
C ALA A 189 -2.44 -23.49 -4.07
N ARG A 190 -3.70 -23.04 -3.92
CA ARG A 190 -4.50 -22.45 -5.01
C ARG A 190 -4.73 -20.96 -4.79
N ASN A 191 -5.13 -20.25 -5.84
CA ASN A 191 -5.52 -18.85 -5.71
C ASN A 191 -6.92 -18.69 -5.09
N GLU A 192 -7.86 -19.63 -5.29
CA GLU A 192 -9.18 -19.57 -4.64
C GLU A 192 -9.08 -19.60 -3.10
N ASP A 193 -8.13 -20.34 -2.55
CA ASP A 193 -7.90 -20.48 -1.11
C ASP A 193 -7.27 -19.21 -0.47
N ARG A 194 -7.05 -18.15 -1.26
CA ARG A 194 -6.49 -16.88 -0.77
C ARG A 194 -7.59 -15.99 -0.20
N ILE A 195 -7.85 -16.16 1.11
CA ILE A 195 -8.51 -15.16 1.97
C ILE A 195 -8.04 -13.75 1.56
N SER A 196 -8.94 -12.99 0.95
CA SER A 196 -8.79 -11.59 0.56
C SER A 196 -9.60 -10.73 1.52
N ILE A 197 -9.93 -9.49 1.15
CA ILE A 197 -10.96 -8.72 1.87
C ILE A 197 -12.37 -9.29 1.66
N ASP A 198 -12.57 -10.07 0.59
CA ASP A 198 -13.85 -10.68 0.22
C ASP A 198 -14.30 -11.77 1.21
N TYR A 199 -13.42 -12.22 2.10
CA TYR A 199 -13.80 -13.01 3.29
C TYR A 199 -14.81 -12.27 4.18
N TYR A 200 -14.73 -10.93 4.23
CA TYR A 200 -15.70 -10.11 4.94
C TYR A 200 -16.85 -9.64 4.05
N ALA A 201 -16.86 -9.93 2.74
CA ALA A 201 -17.96 -9.55 1.88
C ALA A 201 -19.28 -10.16 2.35
N ILE A 202 -20.35 -9.39 2.17
CA ILE A 202 -21.73 -9.84 2.32
C ILE A 202 -22.17 -10.24 0.91
N SER A 203 -22.36 -11.54 0.68
CA SER A 203 -23.03 -12.01 -0.53
C SER A 203 -24.39 -11.34 -0.64
N ALA A 204 -24.75 -10.87 -1.84
CA ALA A 204 -26.12 -10.49 -2.10
C ALA A 204 -27.02 -11.70 -1.80
N GLN A 205 -28.11 -11.46 -1.08
CA GLN A 205 -29.24 -12.39 -1.08
C GLN A 205 -29.97 -12.20 -2.41
N GLU A 206 -30.26 -13.31 -3.09
CA GLU A 206 -31.08 -13.35 -4.32
C GLU A 206 -32.56 -13.06 -4.01
#